data_AF-A0A7C9ADQ0-F1
#
_entry.id   AF-A0A7C9ADQ0-F1
#
_cell.length_a   1.000
_cell.length_b   1.000
_cell.length_c   1.000
_cell.angle_alpha   90.00
_cell.angle_beta   90.00
_cell.angle_gamma   90.00
#
_symmetry.space_group_name_H-M   'P 1'
#
loop_
_entity.id
_entity.type
_entity.pdbx_description
1 polymer ?
#
loop_
_entity_poly.entity_id
_entity_poly.type
_entity_poly.pdbx_seq_one_letter_code
_entity_poly.pdbx_strand_id
1 'polypeptide(L)'
;VPRVLSYDAEKTLKPKLEAFRDLGLYGSDLADVISVHPHIFLRALDGHILPTLEVLKSIWKDDGILVDVLKKSSWMLGPSVSRTLPSNIALLKSYGLSMDQIKLILLRKLRYIVLDPKWLAAVLTRVDELLGIPHGSPMFLHGVFAMGGMSKECLESKFKVFRSFGWSESDI
;
A
#
# COMPACT_ATOMS: atom_id res chain seq x y z
N VAL A 1 12.24 -5.14 -27.40
CA VAL A 1 13.13 -4.08 -26.85
C VAL A 1 12.44 -3.43 -25.65
N PRO A 2 13.13 -3.17 -24.53
CA PRO A 2 12.56 -2.40 -23.42
C PRO A 2 12.03 -1.04 -23.91
N ARG A 3 10.74 -0.75 -23.67
CA ARG A 3 10.10 0.50 -24.15
C ARG A 3 10.78 1.77 -23.64
N VAL A 4 11.50 1.69 -22.51
CA VAL A 4 12.26 2.82 -21.99
C VAL A 4 13.36 3.30 -22.94
N LEU A 5 13.97 2.38 -23.71
CA LEU A 5 15.03 2.70 -24.68
C LEU A 5 14.49 3.35 -25.96
N SER A 6 13.17 3.34 -26.16
CA SER A 6 12.51 4.02 -27.28
C SER A 6 12.01 5.42 -26.95
N TYR A 7 12.18 5.90 -25.71
CA TYR A 7 11.77 7.24 -25.33
C TYR A 7 12.85 8.28 -25.62
N ASP A 8 12.41 9.50 -25.92
CA ASP A 8 13.29 10.66 -26.04
C ASP A 8 13.90 10.99 -24.66
N ALA A 9 15.23 11.01 -24.61
CA ALA A 9 15.98 11.21 -23.36
C ALA A 9 15.70 12.58 -22.74
N GLU A 10 15.70 13.65 -23.54
CA GLU A 10 15.56 15.02 -23.04
C GLU A 10 14.10 15.40 -22.79
N LYS A 11 13.18 14.95 -23.64
CA LYS A 11 11.77 15.34 -23.57
C LYS A 11 10.93 14.46 -22.67
N THR A 12 11.32 13.19 -22.48
CA THR A 12 10.50 12.21 -21.75
C THR A 12 11.17 11.68 -20.50
N LEU A 13 12.43 11.22 -20.60
CA LEU A 13 13.10 10.58 -19.47
C LEU A 13 13.59 11.60 -18.45
N LYS A 14 14.27 12.66 -18.91
CA LYS A 14 14.86 13.69 -18.05
C LYS A 14 13.84 14.38 -17.13
N PRO A 15 12.67 14.87 -17.59
CA PRO A 15 11.70 15.50 -16.68
C PRO A 15 11.17 14.54 -15.60
N LYS A 16 11.04 13.25 -15.92
CA LYS A 16 10.62 12.22 -14.95
C LYS A 16 11.72 11.95 -13.92
N LEU A 17 12.97 11.88 -14.37
CA LEU A 17 14.12 11.73 -13.47
C LEU A 17 14.28 12.96 -12.56
N GLU A 18 14.09 14.16 -13.10
CA GLU A 18 14.11 15.42 -12.34
C GLU A 18 13.03 15.42 -11.24
N ALA A 19 11.80 14.98 -11.53
CA ALA A 19 10.77 14.85 -10.51
C ALA A 19 11.14 13.93 -9.33
N PHE A 20 11.87 12.84 -9.58
CA PHE A 20 12.39 11.99 -8.49
C PHE A 20 13.59 12.63 -7.78
N ARG A 21 14.43 13.37 -8.49
CA ARG A 21 15.54 14.13 -7.92
C ARG A 21 15.05 15.27 -7.01
N ASP A 22 13.96 15.93 -7.36
CA ASP A 22 13.34 16.98 -6.53
C ASP A 22 12.74 16.42 -5.24
N LEU A 23 12.43 15.12 -5.21
CA LEU A 23 12.06 14.39 -3.99
C LEU A 23 13.29 13.99 -3.14
N GLY A 24 14.50 14.09 -3.67
CA GLY A 24 15.73 13.67 -2.98
C GLY A 24 16.28 12.31 -3.40
N LEU A 25 15.73 11.66 -4.45
CA LEU A 25 16.31 10.44 -5.01
C LEU A 25 17.45 10.77 -5.97
N TYR A 26 18.66 10.35 -5.63
CA TYR A 26 19.85 10.55 -6.47
C TYR A 26 20.67 9.28 -6.62
N GLY A 27 21.54 9.25 -7.63
CA GLY A 27 22.57 8.22 -7.79
C GLY A 27 22.02 6.80 -7.75
N SER A 28 22.62 5.95 -6.90
CA SER A 28 22.22 4.55 -6.72
C SER A 28 20.80 4.39 -6.21
N ASP A 29 20.33 5.27 -5.31
CA ASP A 29 18.98 5.17 -4.76
C ASP A 29 17.91 5.36 -5.84
N LEU A 30 18.13 6.31 -6.74
CA LEU A 30 17.27 6.50 -7.90
C LEU A 30 17.31 5.29 -8.83
N ALA A 31 18.52 4.77 -9.11
CA ALA A 31 18.70 3.58 -9.94
C ALA A 31 18.01 2.34 -9.35
N ASP A 32 18.06 2.14 -8.03
CA ASP A 32 17.44 1.02 -7.33
C ASP A 32 15.91 1.09 -7.43
N VAL A 33 15.32 2.26 -7.11
CA VAL A 33 13.86 2.47 -7.20
C VAL A 33 13.35 2.22 -8.62
N ILE A 34 14.08 2.74 -9.62
CA ILE A 34 13.77 2.56 -11.04
C ILE A 34 13.89 1.10 -11.46
N SER A 35 14.96 0.41 -11.03
CA SER A 35 15.23 -0.96 -11.45
C SER A 35 14.17 -1.94 -10.94
N VAL A 36 13.62 -1.68 -9.75
CA VAL A 36 12.51 -2.47 -9.21
C VAL A 36 11.18 -2.15 -9.92
N HIS A 37 10.98 -0.92 -10.40
CA HIS A 37 9.73 -0.51 -11.06
C HIS A 37 9.93 0.25 -12.39
N PRO A 38 10.54 -0.37 -13.42
CA PRO A 38 10.91 0.31 -14.66
C PRO A 38 9.69 0.80 -15.45
N HIS A 39 8.52 0.22 -15.19
CA HIS A 39 7.25 0.62 -15.79
C HIS A 39 6.81 2.03 -15.39
N ILE A 40 7.42 2.66 -14.38
CA ILE A 40 7.12 4.04 -14.01
C ILE A 40 7.37 5.01 -15.18
N PHE A 41 8.36 4.72 -16.03
CA PHE A 41 8.64 5.52 -17.23
C PHE A 41 7.59 5.38 -18.33
N LEU A 42 6.73 4.36 -18.27
CA LEU A 42 5.58 4.23 -19.17
C LEU A 42 4.42 5.15 -18.76
N ARG A 43 4.50 5.80 -17.60
CA ARG A 43 3.43 6.65 -17.07
C ARG A 43 3.68 8.11 -17.42
N ALA A 44 2.59 8.87 -17.52
CA ALA A 44 2.65 10.32 -17.73
C ALA A 44 3.24 11.01 -16.50
N LEU A 45 4.03 12.07 -16.70
CA LEU A 45 4.60 12.85 -15.61
C LEU A 45 3.47 13.52 -14.81
N ASP A 46 2.70 14.38 -15.47
CA ASP A 46 1.64 15.17 -14.84
C ASP A 46 0.39 14.34 -14.51
N GLY A 47 0.11 13.30 -15.31
CA GLY A 47 -1.08 12.47 -15.13
C GLY A 47 -0.93 11.34 -14.12
N HIS A 48 0.29 11.04 -13.65
CA HIS A 48 0.53 9.90 -12.77
C HIS A 48 1.65 10.12 -11.76
N ILE A 49 2.86 10.44 -12.22
CA ILE A 49 4.04 10.50 -11.34
C ILE A 49 3.87 11.60 -10.30
N LEU A 50 3.61 12.84 -10.73
CA LEU A 50 3.47 13.99 -9.83
C LEU A 50 2.30 13.82 -8.84
N PRO A 51 1.07 13.45 -9.26
CA PRO A 51 -0.02 13.21 -8.32
C PRO A 51 0.27 12.08 -7.31
N THR A 52 0.99 11.04 -7.74
CA THR A 52 1.38 9.95 -6.83
C THR A 52 2.37 10.45 -5.79
N LEU A 53 3.40 11.20 -6.20
CA LEU A 53 4.37 11.78 -5.27
C LEU A 53 3.71 12.75 -4.30
N GLU A 54 2.76 13.58 -4.76
CA GLU A 54 2.00 14.50 -3.90
C GLU A 54 1.21 13.76 -2.81
N VAL A 55 0.49 12.70 -3.18
CA VAL A 55 -0.24 11.87 -2.21
C VAL A 55 0.72 11.25 -1.19
N LEU A 56 1.86 10.71 -1.63
CA LEU A 56 2.84 10.13 -0.71
C LEU A 56 3.47 11.20 0.20
N LYS A 57 3.83 12.38 -0.32
CA LYS A 57 4.32 13.51 0.49
C LYS A 57 3.32 13.90 1.57
N SER A 58 2.02 13.91 1.25
CA SER A 58 0.97 14.23 2.25
C SER A 58 0.89 13.23 3.41
N ILE A 59 1.29 11.97 3.20
CA ILE A 59 1.26 10.90 4.20
C ILE A 59 2.51 10.94 5.07
N TRP A 60 3.70 10.99 4.46
CA TRP A 60 4.97 10.90 5.20
C TRP A 60 5.45 12.25 5.72
N LYS A 61 5.14 13.36 5.05
CA LYS A 61 5.48 14.75 5.44
C LYS A 61 6.97 15.03 5.63
N ASP A 62 7.82 14.08 5.27
CA ASP A 62 9.26 14.15 5.32
C ASP A 62 9.79 13.44 4.07
N ASP A 63 10.48 14.18 3.21
CA ASP A 63 10.97 13.67 1.93
C ASP A 63 12.07 12.61 2.14
N GLY A 64 12.90 12.71 3.18
CA GLY A 64 13.92 11.72 3.51
C GLY A 64 13.32 10.37 3.93
N ILE A 65 12.30 10.40 4.79
CA ILE A 65 11.55 9.19 5.16
C ILE A 65 10.84 8.62 3.92
N LEU A 66 10.25 9.47 3.08
CA LEU A 66 9.58 9.01 1.86
C LEU A 66 10.56 8.35 0.89
N VAL A 67 11.78 8.87 0.75
CA VAL A 67 12.85 8.24 -0.04
C VAL A 67 13.15 6.83 0.49
N ASP A 68 13.35 6.68 1.79
CA ASP A 68 13.60 5.37 2.42
C ASP A 68 12.44 4.38 2.21
N VAL A 69 11.20 4.89 2.23
CA VAL A 69 10.00 4.11 1.97
C VAL A 69 9.96 3.63 0.52
N LEU A 70 10.22 4.52 -0.44
CA LEU A 70 10.21 4.19 -1.86
C LEU A 70 11.30 3.18 -2.23
N LYS A 71 12.47 3.24 -1.58
CA LYS A 71 13.54 2.24 -1.72
C LYS A 71 13.07 0.84 -1.29
N LYS A 72 12.28 0.75 -0.21
CA LYS A 72 11.77 -0.53 0.33
C LYS A 72 10.46 -0.98 -0.34
N SER A 73 9.69 -0.05 -0.88
CA SER A 73 8.31 -0.22 -1.32
C SER A 73 8.00 0.55 -2.60
N SER A 74 8.80 0.34 -3.65
CA SER A 74 8.62 1.00 -4.96
C SER A 74 7.26 0.73 -5.62
N TRP A 75 6.51 -0.28 -5.15
CA TRP A 75 5.12 -0.52 -5.55
C TRP A 75 4.20 0.69 -5.29
N MET A 76 4.57 1.59 -4.36
CA MET A 76 3.84 2.84 -4.08
C MET A 76 3.89 3.83 -5.25
N LEU A 77 4.70 3.58 -6.28
CA LEU A 77 4.67 4.33 -7.55
C LEU A 77 3.68 3.75 -8.56
N GLY A 78 2.91 2.73 -8.15
CA GLY A 78 1.96 2.01 -9.00
C GLY A 78 0.76 2.83 -9.46
N PRO A 79 0.11 2.42 -10.57
CA PRO A 79 -0.90 3.20 -11.31
C PRO A 79 -2.17 3.57 -10.53
N SER A 80 -2.49 2.85 -9.46
CA SER A 80 -3.72 3.08 -8.69
C SER A 80 -3.50 3.90 -7.42
N VAL A 81 -2.25 4.21 -7.06
CA VAL A 81 -1.93 4.78 -5.74
C VAL A 81 -2.56 6.14 -5.55
N SER A 82 -2.33 7.09 -6.47
CA SER A 82 -2.91 8.44 -6.39
C SER A 82 -4.44 8.44 -6.31
N ARG A 83 -5.09 7.47 -6.98
CA ARG A 83 -6.56 7.35 -7.05
C ARG A 83 -7.19 6.65 -5.85
N THR A 84 -6.56 5.60 -5.32
CA THR A 84 -7.19 4.69 -4.33
C THR A 84 -6.69 4.90 -2.92
N LEU A 85 -5.44 5.33 -2.76
CA LEU A 85 -4.83 5.47 -1.44
C LEU A 85 -5.54 6.51 -0.57
N PRO A 86 -5.93 7.70 -1.07
CA PRO A 86 -6.64 8.69 -0.24
C PRO A 86 -7.96 8.17 0.34
N SER A 87 -8.80 7.52 -0.47
CA SER A 87 -10.08 6.96 -0.01
C SER A 87 -9.88 5.81 0.97
N ASN A 88 -8.86 4.97 0.74
CA ASN A 88 -8.56 3.84 1.61
C ASN A 88 -7.99 4.30 2.96
N ILE A 89 -7.21 5.38 2.99
CA ILE A 89 -6.78 6.03 4.23
C ILE A 89 -7.98 6.60 4.99
N ALA A 90 -8.91 7.25 4.29
CA ALA A 90 -10.13 7.79 4.91
C ALA A 90 -10.97 6.67 5.55
N LEU A 91 -11.11 5.53 4.85
CA LEU A 91 -11.79 4.35 5.38
C LEU A 91 -11.07 3.78 6.61
N LEU A 92 -9.74 3.59 6.56
CA LEU A 92 -9.00 3.11 7.73
C LEU A 92 -9.16 4.05 8.94
N LYS A 93 -9.18 5.37 8.71
CA LYS A 93 -9.45 6.34 9.78
C LYS A 93 -10.86 6.22 10.35
N SER A 94 -11.88 5.93 9.54
CA SER A 94 -13.25 5.76 10.04
C SER A 94 -13.40 4.52 10.94
N TYR A 95 -12.51 3.54 10.80
CA TYR A 95 -12.38 2.38 11.69
C TYR A 95 -11.48 2.64 12.92
N GLY A 96 -11.08 3.89 13.13
CA GLY A 96 -10.32 4.32 14.30
C GLY A 96 -8.81 4.08 14.22
N LEU A 97 -8.26 3.74 13.05
CA LEU A 97 -6.80 3.63 12.91
C LEU A 97 -6.13 5.01 12.84
N SER A 98 -5.08 5.19 13.64
CA SER A 98 -4.20 6.35 13.58
C SER A 98 -3.35 6.36 12.31
N MET A 99 -2.82 7.53 11.94
CA MET A 99 -1.91 7.64 10.79
C MET A 99 -0.66 6.78 10.93
N ASP A 100 -0.15 6.55 12.14
CA ASP A 100 1.02 5.71 12.36
C ASP A 100 0.69 4.22 12.12
N GLN A 101 -0.47 3.76 12.58
CA GLN A 101 -0.95 2.41 12.26
C GLN A 101 -1.19 2.24 10.75
N ILE A 102 -1.74 3.25 10.08
CA ILE A 102 -1.93 3.25 8.63
C ILE A 102 -0.58 3.19 7.90
N LYS A 103 0.43 3.97 8.32
CA LYS A 103 1.79 3.89 7.78
C LYS A 103 2.38 2.48 7.98
N LEU A 104 2.16 1.84 9.12
CA LEU A 104 2.58 0.45 9.34
C LEU A 104 1.92 -0.53 8.36
N ILE A 105 0.61 -0.37 8.07
CA ILE A 105 -0.09 -1.18 7.06
C ILE A 105 0.55 -0.97 5.69
N LEU A 106 0.81 0.28 5.30
CA LEU A 106 1.44 0.63 4.03
C LEU A 106 2.84 0.02 3.89
N LEU A 107 3.60 -0.05 4.98
CA LEU A 107 4.97 -0.58 4.94
C LEU A 107 5.04 -2.11 4.92
N ARG A 108 4.07 -2.84 5.49
CA ARG A 108 4.13 -4.31 5.62
C ARG A 108 3.71 -5.10 4.37
N LYS A 109 4.02 -4.60 3.17
CA LYS A 109 3.74 -5.27 1.88
C LYS A 109 2.29 -5.76 1.70
N LEU A 110 1.32 -5.15 2.36
CA LEU A 110 -0.11 -5.40 2.15
C LEU A 110 -0.62 -4.68 0.89
N ARG A 111 0.14 -4.75 -0.21
CA ARG A 111 -0.12 -4.05 -1.47
C ARG A 111 -1.55 -4.28 -1.96
N TYR A 112 -2.04 -5.51 -1.84
CA TYR A 112 -3.39 -5.89 -2.27
C TYR A 112 -4.48 -5.29 -1.39
N ILE A 113 -4.17 -5.05 -0.12
CA ILE A 113 -5.13 -4.52 0.85
C ILE A 113 -5.39 -3.05 0.63
N VAL A 114 -4.33 -2.28 0.37
CA VAL A 114 -4.49 -0.82 0.32
C VAL A 114 -4.73 -0.30 -1.10
N LEU A 115 -4.67 -1.13 -2.14
CA LEU A 115 -4.94 -0.71 -3.51
C LEU A 115 -6.28 -1.21 -4.09
N ASP A 116 -6.92 -2.19 -3.44
CA ASP A 116 -8.27 -2.63 -3.79
C ASP A 116 -9.25 -2.20 -2.70
N PRO A 117 -10.04 -1.13 -2.92
CA PRO A 117 -11.03 -0.66 -1.97
C PRO A 117 -12.07 -1.73 -1.58
N LYS A 118 -12.43 -2.63 -2.51
CA LYS A 118 -13.40 -3.69 -2.22
C LYS A 118 -12.80 -4.72 -1.28
N TRP A 119 -11.55 -5.10 -1.52
CA TRP A 119 -10.84 -6.01 -0.65
C TRP A 119 -10.59 -5.40 0.73
N LEU A 120 -10.19 -4.13 0.81
CA LEU A 120 -10.03 -3.42 2.08
C LEU A 120 -11.32 -3.46 2.90
N ALA A 121 -12.45 -3.08 2.29
CA ALA A 121 -13.74 -3.12 2.94
C ALA A 121 -14.07 -4.53 3.45
N ALA A 122 -13.86 -5.57 2.63
CA ALA A 122 -14.10 -6.95 3.04
C ALA A 122 -13.21 -7.39 4.22
N VAL A 123 -11.95 -6.97 4.26
CA VAL A 123 -11.04 -7.25 5.40
C VAL A 123 -11.55 -6.56 6.66
N LEU A 124 -11.92 -5.29 6.58
CA LEU A 124 -12.41 -4.52 7.71
C LEU A 124 -13.72 -5.10 8.26
N THR A 125 -14.66 -5.46 7.38
CA THR A 125 -15.90 -6.16 7.77
C THR A 125 -15.62 -7.49 8.47
N ARG A 126 -14.65 -8.28 8.00
CA ARG A 126 -14.28 -9.54 8.68
C ARG A 126 -13.73 -9.30 10.08
N VAL A 127 -12.93 -8.25 10.27
CA VAL A 127 -12.39 -7.90 11.60
C VAL A 127 -13.54 -7.51 12.54
N ASP A 128 -14.49 -6.71 12.07
CA ASP A 128 -15.66 -6.31 12.85
C ASP A 128 -16.56 -7.50 13.19
N GLU A 129 -16.99 -8.26 12.18
CA GLU A 129 -18.03 -9.27 12.33
C GLU A 129 -17.53 -10.57 12.96
N LEU A 130 -16.28 -10.98 12.67
CA LEU A 130 -15.76 -12.28 13.11
C LEU A 130 -14.90 -12.18 14.35
N LEU A 131 -14.10 -11.11 14.50
CA LEU A 131 -13.23 -10.96 15.67
C LEU A 131 -13.88 -10.10 16.76
N GLY A 132 -14.95 -9.34 16.44
CA GLY A 132 -15.62 -8.47 17.38
C GLY A 132 -14.70 -7.39 17.98
N ILE A 133 -13.60 -7.04 17.28
CA ILE A 133 -12.60 -6.12 17.83
C ILE A 133 -13.15 -4.68 17.74
N PRO A 134 -13.25 -3.95 18.86
CA PRO A 134 -13.74 -2.57 18.83
C PRO A 134 -12.88 -1.65 17.98
N HIS A 135 -13.52 -0.73 17.26
CA HIS A 135 -12.83 0.33 16.51
C HIS A 135 -11.98 1.20 17.44
N GLY A 136 -10.83 1.65 16.96
CA GLY A 136 -9.88 2.42 17.78
C GLY A 136 -9.07 1.58 18.79
N SER A 137 -9.37 0.28 18.96
CA SER A 137 -8.51 -0.63 19.71
C SER A 137 -7.18 -0.81 18.98
N PRO A 138 -6.03 -0.80 19.68
CA PRO A 138 -4.74 -1.18 19.08
C PRO A 138 -4.77 -2.59 18.46
N MET A 139 -5.63 -3.48 18.97
CA MET A 139 -5.82 -4.83 18.46
C MET A 139 -6.43 -4.84 17.05
N PHE A 140 -7.14 -3.77 16.67
CA PHE A 140 -7.80 -3.68 15.37
C PHE A 140 -6.79 -3.79 14.22
N LEU A 141 -5.62 -3.15 14.36
CA LEU A 141 -4.51 -3.26 13.41
C LEU A 141 -4.06 -4.73 13.24
N HIS A 142 -3.99 -5.49 14.33
CA HIS A 142 -3.60 -6.90 14.28
C HIS A 142 -4.67 -7.75 13.58
N GLY A 143 -5.95 -7.47 13.83
CA GLY A 143 -7.06 -8.08 13.09
C GLY A 143 -6.93 -7.83 11.59
N VAL A 144 -6.65 -6.57 11.18
CA VAL A 144 -6.45 -6.21 9.77
C VAL A 144 -5.28 -6.98 9.16
N PHE A 145 -4.16 -7.11 9.87
CA PHE A 145 -3.02 -7.91 9.39
C PHE A 145 -3.36 -9.39 9.23
N ALA A 146 -4.07 -9.97 10.21
CA ALA A 146 -4.47 -11.37 10.18
C ALA A 146 -5.42 -11.63 9.01
N MET A 147 -6.56 -10.93 8.96
CA MET A 147 -7.61 -11.12 7.95
C MET A 147 -7.16 -10.70 6.56
N GLY A 148 -6.26 -9.72 6.50
CA GLY A 148 -5.69 -9.22 5.26
C GLY A 148 -4.84 -10.22 4.49
N GLY A 149 -4.17 -11.13 5.21
CA GLY A 149 -3.29 -12.14 4.63
C GLY A 149 -4.01 -13.41 4.17
N MET A 150 -5.33 -13.50 4.30
CA MET A 150 -6.08 -14.73 4.05
C MET A 150 -7.32 -14.51 3.17
N SER A 151 -7.62 -15.48 2.32
CA SER A 151 -8.88 -15.55 1.60
C SER A 151 -10.03 -15.99 2.51
N LYS A 152 -11.27 -15.76 2.09
CA LYS A 152 -12.45 -16.24 2.83
C LYS A 152 -12.41 -17.77 2.94
N GLU A 153 -12.02 -18.45 1.87
CA GLU A 153 -11.92 -19.91 1.81
C GLU A 153 -10.84 -20.42 2.77
N CYS A 154 -9.67 -19.75 2.83
CA CYS A 154 -8.60 -20.10 3.77
C CYS A 154 -9.06 -19.95 5.23
N LEU A 155 -9.81 -18.89 5.53
CA LEU A 155 -10.38 -18.65 6.85
C LEU A 155 -11.37 -19.75 7.23
N GLU A 156 -12.33 -20.06 6.36
CA GLU A 156 -13.31 -21.13 6.59
C GLU A 156 -12.66 -22.50 6.79
N SER A 157 -11.60 -22.81 6.02
CA SER A 157 -10.83 -24.04 6.20
C SER A 157 -10.17 -24.09 7.58
N LYS A 158 -9.63 -22.97 8.08
CA LYS A 158 -9.05 -22.91 9.43
C LYS A 158 -10.10 -23.11 10.51
N PHE A 159 -11.26 -22.46 10.40
CA PHE A 159 -12.37 -22.64 11.34
C PHE A 159 -12.86 -24.09 11.38
N LYS A 160 -12.98 -24.75 10.23
CA LYS A 160 -13.32 -26.19 10.18
C LYS A 160 -12.31 -27.05 10.93
N VAL A 161 -11.02 -26.74 10.84
CA VAL A 161 -9.98 -27.46 11.59
C VAL A 161 -10.16 -27.27 13.09
N PHE A 162 -10.35 -26.03 13.58
CA PHE A 162 -10.59 -25.78 15.01
C PHE A 162 -11.85 -26.49 15.53
N ARG A 163 -12.96 -26.43 14.78
CA ARG A 163 -14.20 -27.17 15.11
C ARG A 163 -13.96 -28.67 15.18
N SER A 164 -13.13 -29.23 14.29
CA SER A 164 -12.79 -30.66 14.31
C SER A 164 -11.97 -31.08 15.55
N PHE A 165 -11.32 -30.12 16.21
CA PHE A 165 -10.65 -30.31 17.51
C PHE A 165 -11.57 -30.00 18.70
N GLY A 166 -12.87 -29.76 18.49
CA GLY A 166 -13.85 -29.53 19.55
C GLY A 166 -13.96 -28.09 20.03
N TRP A 167 -13.36 -27.12 19.34
CA TRP A 167 -13.46 -25.70 19.69
C TRP A 167 -14.85 -25.15 19.33
N SER A 168 -15.43 -24.36 20.22
CA SER A 168 -16.70 -23.64 20.01
C SER A 168 -16.48 -22.33 19.25
N GLU A 169 -17.55 -21.71 18.72
CA GLU A 169 -17.44 -20.39 18.06
C GLU A 169 -16.97 -19.29 19.01
N SER A 170 -17.11 -19.44 20.33
CA SER A 170 -16.56 -18.49 21.30
C SER A 170 -15.07 -18.70 21.59
N ASP A 171 -14.54 -19.89 21.31
CA ASP A 171 -13.11 -20.20 21.45
C ASP A 171 -12.31 -19.77 20.21
N ILE A 172 -12.97 -19.72 19.05
CA ILE A 172 -12.40 -19.38 17.73
C ILE A 172 -12.48 -17.88 17.49
#